data_AF-A0A831W834-F1
#
_entry.id   AF-A0A831W834-F1
#
_cell.length_a   1.000
_cell.length_b   1.000
_cell.length_c   1.000
_cell.angle_alpha   90.00
_cell.angle_beta   90.00
_cell.angle_gamma   90.00
#
_symmetry.space_group_name_H-M   'P 1'
#
loop_
_entity.id
_entity.type
_entity.pdbx_description
1 polymer ?
#
loop_
_entity_poly.entity_id
_entity_poly.type
_entity_poly.pdbx_seq_one_letter_code
_entity_poly.pdbx_strand_id
1 'polypeptide(L)'
;ASLATESFISAASFQETTRVLTEASVRGAEDRLHGLKENVIVGRLIPAGTGLAFHEERKRRRKEDMLSGEQGVVEMASDEVEAVIKEALNTSEAES
;
A
#
# COMPACT_ATOMS: atom_id res chain seq x y z
N ALA A 1 -18.49 7.18 17.17
CA ALA A 1 -18.80 6.00 16.34
C ALA A 1 -17.51 5.19 16.15
N SER A 2 -17.41 3.99 16.74
CA SER A 2 -16.23 3.09 16.60
C SER A 2 -16.45 1.99 15.55
N LEU A 3 -17.59 2.02 14.84
CA LEU A 3 -18.01 0.96 13.92
C LEU A 3 -17.33 1.01 12.54
N ALA A 4 -16.75 2.15 12.18
CA ALA A 4 -16.00 2.33 10.94
C ALA A 4 -14.57 2.75 11.30
N THR A 5 -13.80 1.83 11.88
CA THR A 5 -12.34 2.01 11.93
C THR A 5 -11.80 1.74 10.53
N GLU A 6 -10.90 2.60 10.04
CA GLU A 6 -10.23 2.39 8.74
C GLU A 6 -9.45 1.06 8.71
N SER A 7 -9.08 0.55 9.89
CA SER A 7 -8.44 -0.73 10.08
C SER A 7 -9.44 -1.89 10.13
N PHE A 8 -9.27 -2.85 9.23
CA PHE A 8 -9.98 -4.12 9.29
C PHE A 8 -9.44 -5.03 10.40
N ILE A 9 -8.17 -4.90 10.80
CA ILE A 9 -7.56 -5.70 11.88
C ILE A 9 -8.23 -5.34 13.21
N SER A 10 -8.37 -4.05 13.49
CA SER A 10 -9.10 -3.53 14.65
C SER A 10 -10.58 -3.88 14.61
N ALA A 11 -11.22 -3.82 13.43
CA ALA A 11 -12.63 -4.14 13.28
C ALA A 11 -12.90 -5.65 13.55
N ALA A 12 -12.07 -6.52 12.98
CA ALA A 12 -12.23 -7.97 13.10
C ALA A 12 -12.02 -8.50 14.53
N SER A 13 -11.40 -7.71 15.43
CA SER A 13 -11.09 -8.13 16.80
C SER A 13 -12.26 -7.99 17.78
N PHE A 14 -13.32 -7.26 17.43
CA PHE A 14 -14.46 -7.01 18.33
C PHE A 14 -15.62 -7.98 18.13
N GLN A 15 -15.99 -8.26 16.87
CA GLN A 15 -17.06 -9.18 16.47
C GLN A 15 -17.02 -9.39 14.95
N GLU A 16 -17.75 -10.39 14.45
CA GLU A 16 -17.91 -10.66 13.00
C GLU A 16 -16.60 -10.91 12.22
N THR A 17 -15.59 -11.49 12.89
CA THR A 17 -14.22 -11.70 12.36
C THR A 17 -14.20 -12.28 10.95
N THR A 18 -14.94 -13.37 10.69
CA THR A 18 -14.99 -14.02 9.38
C THR A 18 -15.48 -13.09 8.27
N ARG A 19 -16.56 -12.33 8.55
CA ARG A 19 -17.14 -11.41 7.58
C ARG A 19 -16.18 -10.27 7.27
N VAL A 20 -15.61 -9.64 8.31
CA VAL A 20 -14.68 -8.51 8.15
C VAL A 20 -13.44 -8.91 7.36
N LEU A 21 -12.84 -10.06 7.67
CA LEU A 21 -11.65 -10.55 6.95
C LEU A 21 -11.97 -10.93 5.50
N THR A 22 -13.14 -11.53 5.24
CA THR A 22 -13.57 -11.86 3.88
C THR A 22 -13.74 -10.60 3.03
N GLU A 23 -14.46 -9.60 3.54
CA GLU A 23 -14.67 -8.33 2.83
C GLU A 23 -13.35 -7.59 2.58
N ALA A 24 -12.44 -7.56 3.57
CA ALA A 24 -11.12 -6.96 3.41
C ALA A 24 -10.28 -7.69 2.35
N SER A 25 -10.32 -9.03 2.34
CA SER A 25 -9.56 -9.86 1.39
C SER A 25 -10.06 -9.67 -0.04
N VAL A 26 -11.37 -9.64 -0.25
CA VAL A 26 -11.98 -9.41 -1.58
C VAL A 26 -11.67 -8.01 -2.11
N ARG A 27 -11.61 -7.00 -1.23
CA ARG A 27 -11.25 -5.62 -1.61
C ARG A 27 -9.75 -5.39 -1.77
N GLY A 28 -8.90 -6.36 -1.39
CA GLY A 28 -7.44 -6.16 -1.33
C GLY A 28 -7.05 -5.07 -0.33
N ALA A 29 -7.77 -4.94 0.78
CA ALA A 29 -7.56 -3.88 1.76
C ALA A 29 -6.24 -4.07 2.50
N GLU A 30 -5.49 -2.97 2.66
CA GLU A 30 -4.24 -2.94 3.43
C GLU A 30 -4.40 -2.11 4.71
N ASP A 31 -3.82 -2.61 5.80
CA ASP A 31 -3.83 -1.92 7.07
C ASP A 31 -2.51 -1.20 7.33
N ARG A 32 -2.57 0.12 7.48
CA ARG A 32 -1.38 0.97 7.72
C ARG A 32 -0.97 1.02 9.20
N LEU A 33 -1.72 0.36 10.10
CA LEU A 33 -1.42 0.20 11.53
C LEU A 33 -1.18 1.54 12.21
N HIS A 34 -2.08 2.50 12.00
CA HIS A 34 -2.00 3.82 12.61
C HIS A 34 -2.70 3.88 13.97
N GLY A 35 -3.57 2.91 14.24
CA GLY A 35 -4.37 2.82 15.46
C GLY A 35 -3.67 2.08 16.59
N LEU A 36 -4.21 2.26 17.79
CA LEU A 36 -3.72 1.59 18.99
C LEU A 36 -3.96 0.07 18.94
N LYS A 37 -5.21 -0.33 18.63
CA LYS A 37 -5.64 -1.73 18.69
C LYS A 37 -4.90 -2.61 17.68
N GLU A 38 -4.76 -2.15 16.43
CA GLU A 38 -3.95 -2.84 15.42
C GLU A 38 -2.53 -3.16 15.92
N ASN A 39 -1.83 -2.16 16.45
CA ASN A 39 -0.45 -2.32 16.88
C ASN A 39 -0.35 -3.28 18.08
N VAL A 40 -1.34 -3.25 18.99
CA VAL A 40 -1.43 -4.22 20.09
C VAL A 40 -1.64 -5.64 19.57
N ILE A 41 -2.57 -5.84 18.65
CA ILE A 41 -2.88 -7.17 18.08
C ILE A 41 -1.68 -7.75 17.33
N VAL A 42 -0.96 -6.92 16.57
CA VAL A 42 0.23 -7.32 15.79
C VAL A 42 1.49 -7.44 16.65
N GLY A 43 1.50 -6.90 17.87
CA GLY A 43 2.67 -6.93 18.77
C GLY A 43 3.75 -5.90 18.44
N ARG A 44 3.38 -4.76 17.83
CA ARG A 44 4.27 -3.62 17.55
C ARG A 44 4.16 -2.56 18.66
N LEU A 45 5.17 -1.69 18.75
CA LEU A 45 5.09 -0.50 19.61
C LEU A 45 3.80 0.27 19.29
N ILE A 46 3.10 0.72 20.33
CA ILE A 46 1.84 1.46 20.18
C ILE A 46 2.10 2.95 19.87
N PRO A 47 1.21 3.64 19.14
CA PRO A 47 1.35 5.07 18.83
C PRO A 47 0.92 5.96 20.01
N ALA A 48 1.41 5.65 21.21
CA ALA A 48 1.11 6.38 22.44
C ALA A 48 2.29 6.26 23.43
N GLY A 49 2.39 7.20 24.36
CA GLY A 49 3.43 7.22 25.38
C GLY A 49 4.83 7.15 24.77
N THR A 50 5.65 6.22 25.28
CA THR A 50 7.04 6.00 24.80
C THR A 50 7.11 5.52 23.34
N GLY A 51 6.04 4.91 22.82
CA GLY A 51 5.97 4.49 21.43
C GLY A 51 5.66 5.62 20.44
N LEU A 52 5.23 6.81 20.91
CA LEU A 52 4.88 7.93 20.04
C LEU A 52 6.08 8.39 19.19
N ALA A 53 7.25 8.57 19.81
CA ALA A 53 8.47 9.00 19.12
C ALA A 53 8.86 8.05 17.98
N PHE A 54 8.71 6.73 18.19
CA PHE A 54 8.96 5.72 17.15
C PHE A 54 8.01 5.87 15.96
N HIS A 55 6.73 6.14 16.21
CA HIS A 55 5.73 6.32 15.16
C HIS A 55 5.86 7.64 14.42
N GLU A 56 6.22 8.72 15.12
CA GLU A 56 6.52 10.03 14.52
C GLU A 56 7.73 9.96 13.61
N GLU A 57 8.81 9.33 14.08
CA GLU A 57 10.02 9.11 13.28
C GLU A 57 9.74 8.27 12.03
N ARG A 58 8.95 7.20 12.15
CA ARG A 58 8.50 6.43 10.96
C ARG A 58 7.63 7.25 10.02
N LYS A 59 6.76 8.14 10.53
CA LYS A 59 5.97 9.05 9.68
C LYS A 59 6.87 10.05 8.96
N ARG A 60 7.86 10.61 9.65
CA ARG A 60 8.86 11.53 9.07
C ARG A 60 9.63 10.85 7.96
N ARG A 61 10.20 9.67 8.21
CA ARG A 61 10.95 8.90 7.20
C ARG A 61 10.10 8.61 5.97
N ARG A 62 8.86 8.14 6.13
CA ARG A 62 7.95 7.91 4.98
C ARG A 62 7.66 9.18 4.19
N LYS A 63 7.55 10.33 4.87
CA LYS A 63 7.34 11.62 4.21
C LYS A 63 8.58 12.04 3.43
N GLU A 64 9.77 11.80 3.98
CA GLU A 64 11.05 12.06 3.31
C GLU A 64 11.25 11.13 2.11
N ASP A 65 10.98 9.84 2.25
CA ASP A 65 11.03 8.85 1.15
C ASP A 65 10.08 9.25 -0.01
N MET A 66 8.90 9.81 0.32
CA MET A 66 7.97 10.36 -0.67
C MET A 66 8.49 11.62 -1.36
N LEU A 67 9.22 12.47 -0.63
CA LEU A 67 9.77 13.73 -1.16
C LEU A 67 11.06 13.50 -1.96
N SER A 68 11.81 12.43 -1.67
CA SER A 68 13.08 12.10 -2.32
C SER A 68 12.94 11.33 -3.65
N GLY A 69 11.72 10.94 -4.04
CA GLY A 69 11.46 10.41 -5.38
C GLY A 69 12.07 9.06 -5.71
N GLU A 70 12.56 8.28 -4.73
CA GLU A 70 12.96 6.89 -4.94
C GLU A 70 11.75 5.94 -4.72
N GLN A 71 10.72 6.13 -5.53
CA GLN A 71 9.88 5.01 -5.93
C GLN A 71 10.22 4.75 -7.38
N GLY A 72 10.68 3.53 -7.67
CA GLY A 72 10.87 3.04 -9.03
C GLY A 72 9.58 3.21 -9.81
N VAL A 73 9.46 4.34 -10.49
CA VAL A 73 8.60 4.48 -11.64
C VAL A 73 9.28 3.60 -12.66
N VAL A 74 8.71 2.42 -12.91
CA VAL A 74 8.85 1.80 -14.23
C VAL A 74 8.07 2.72 -15.17
N GLU A 75 8.64 3.89 -15.44
CA GLU A 75 8.27 4.71 -16.57
C GLU A 75 8.97 4.00 -17.71
N MET A 76 8.30 2.98 -18.26
CA MET A 76 8.58 2.66 -19.65
C MET A 76 8.29 3.96 -20.39
N ALA A 77 9.34 4.68 -20.77
CA ALA A 77 9.20 5.89 -21.57
C ALA A 77 8.28 5.52 -22.73
N SER A 78 7.20 6.29 -22.92
CA SER A 78 6.26 6.08 -24.02
C SER A 78 6.96 5.85 -25.35
N ASP A 79 8.11 6.49 -25.51
CA ASP A 79 8.96 6.50 -26.69
C ASP A 79 9.58 5.12 -26.98
N GLU A 80 9.89 4.31 -25.96
CA GLU A 80 10.37 2.93 -26.14
C GLU A 80 9.24 1.99 -26.58
N VAL A 81 8.03 2.16 -26.02
CA VAL A 81 6.85 1.38 -26.43
C VAL A 81 6.48 1.70 -27.87
N GLU A 82 6.57 2.97 -28.27
CA GLU A 82 6.25 3.42 -29.63
C GLU A 82 7.28 2.91 -30.64
N ALA A 83 8.57 2.89 -30.29
CA ALA A 83 9.63 2.35 -31.13
C ALA A 83 9.46 0.84 -31.39
N VAL A 84 9.16 0.06 -30.34
CA VAL A 84 8.98 -1.40 -30.46
C VAL A 84 7.74 -1.75 -31.29
N ILE A 85 6.64 -1.02 -31.12
CA ILE A 85 5.42 -1.23 -31.93
C ILE A 85 5.70 -0.91 -33.41
N LYS A 86 6.45 0.17 -33.68
CA LYS A 86 6.78 0.58 -35.04
C LYS A 86 7.71 -0.42 -35.73
N GLU A 87 8.67 -0.99 -35.00
CA GLU A 87 9.56 -2.02 -35.51
C GLU A 87 8.80 -3.32 -35.83
N ALA A 88 7.90 -3.76 -34.95
CA ALA A 88 7.08 -4.95 -35.18
C ALA A 88 6.16 -4.81 -36.41
N LEU A 89 5.54 -3.64 -36.60
CA LEU A 89 4.69 -3.38 -37.77
C LEU A 89 5.51 -3.39 -39.07
N ASN A 90 6.70 -2.79 -39.08
CA ASN A 90 7.57 -2.77 -40.25
C ASN A 90 8.10 -4.16 -40.64
N THR A 91 8.29 -5.07 -39.67
CA THR A 91 8.72 -6.46 -39.98
C THR A 91 7.63 -7.29 -40.64
N SER A 92 6.35 -6.93 -40.48
CA SER A 92 5.22 -7.65 -41.10
C SER A 92 4.94 -7.28 -42.55
N GLU A 93 5.46 -6.13 -43.03
CA GLU A 93 5.32 -5.70 -44.43
C GLU A 93 6.45 -6.23 -45.34
N ALA A 94 7.49 -6.86 -44.78
CA ALA A 94 8.65 -7.36 -45.53
C ALA A 94 8.54 -8.85 -45.95
N GLU A 95 7.49 -9.56 -45.54
CA GLU A 95 7.26 -10.99 -45.87
C GLU A 95 6.01 -11.21 -46.78
N SER A 96 5.87 -10.43 -47.85
CA SER A 96 4.93 -10.73 -48.95
C SER A 96 5.57 -10.53 -50.32
#